data_AF-A0A438G0E1-F1
#
_entry.id   AF-A0A438G0E1-F1
#
_cell.length_a   1.000
_cell.length_b   1.000
_cell.length_c   1.000
_cell.angle_alpha   90.00
_cell.angle_beta   90.00
_cell.angle_gamma   90.00
#
_symmetry.space_group_name_H-M   'P 1'
#
loop_
_entity.id
_entity.type
_entity.pdbx_description
1 polymer ?
#
loop_
_entity_poly.entity_id
_entity_poly.type
_entity_poly.pdbx_seq_one_letter_code
_entity_poly.pdbx_strand_id
1 'polypeptide(L)' 'MLNKALLGKWIWRYACEKDNLWKQVITTKYGQEDLGWRSKKANGEVGVGVWKEILKEFDWCWDNMVFLQSP' A
#
# COMPACT_ATOMS: atom_id res chain seq x y z
N MET A 1 11.14 -14.42 0.08
CA MET A 1 10.73 -13.80 1.35
C MET A 1 10.83 -12.28 1.16
N LEU A 2 9.70 -11.57 1.10
CA LEU A 2 9.71 -10.10 1.01
C LEU A 2 10.09 -9.51 2.37
N ASN A 3 10.91 -8.45 2.38
CA ASN A 3 11.29 -7.78 3.61
C ASN A 3 10.08 -7.02 4.18
N LYS A 4 9.49 -7.56 5.27
CA LYS A 4 8.30 -7.00 5.93
C LYS A 4 8.48 -5.54 6.37
N ALA A 5 9.67 -5.15 6.81
CA ALA A 5 9.95 -3.77 7.19
C ALA A 5 9.99 -2.81 5.99
N LEU A 6 10.41 -3.30 4.82
CA LEU A 6 10.35 -2.53 3.58
C LEU A 6 8.89 -2.35 3.13
N LEU A 7 8.08 -3.40 3.21
CA LEU A 7 6.65 -3.36 2.89
C LEU A 7 5.90 -2.34 3.75
N GLY A 8 6.10 -2.38 5.07
CA GLY A 8 5.50 -1.39 5.99
C GLY A 8 5.87 0.05 5.61
N LYS A 9 7.16 0.31 5.29
CA LYS A 9 7.59 1.64 4.82
C LYS A 9 6.87 2.11 3.57
N TRP A 10 6.66 1.24 2.58
CA TRP A 10 5.93 1.59 1.35
C TRP A 10 4.45 1.89 1.61
N ILE A 11 3.82 1.12 2.49
CA ILE A 11 2.41 1.30 2.84
C ILE A 11 2.20 2.60 3.63
N TRP A 12 3.08 2.89 4.59
CA TRP A 12 3.09 4.15 5.30
C TRP A 12 3.22 5.35 4.36
N ARG A 13 4.16 5.30 3.40
CA ARG A 13 4.31 6.35 2.38
C ARG A 13 3.04 6.52 1.54
N TYR A 14 2.39 5.43 1.14
CA TYR A 14 1.14 5.52 0.39
C TYR A 14 0.02 6.20 1.19
N ALA A 15 -0.06 5.93 2.50
CA ALA A 15 -1.04 6.56 3.38
C ALA A 15 -0.72 8.05 3.68
N CYS A 16 0.54 8.37 3.97
CA CYS A 16 0.95 9.70 4.47
C CYS A 16 1.32 10.70 3.35
N GLU A 17 1.94 10.26 2.26
CA GLU A 17 2.36 11.16 1.17
C GLU A 17 1.16 11.41 0.25
N LYS A 18 0.75 12.67 0.09
CA LYS A 18 -0.47 13.02 -0.66
C LYS A 18 -0.24 13.34 -2.15
N ASP A 19 0.97 13.71 -2.57
CA ASP A 19 1.18 14.33 -3.91
C ASP A 19 2.32 13.72 -4.75
N ASN A 20 2.57 12.42 -4.62
CA ASN A 20 3.60 11.75 -5.41
C ASN A 20 3.06 11.13 -6.72
N LEU A 21 3.77 11.35 -7.83
CA LEU A 21 3.45 10.78 -9.15
C LEU A 21 3.24 9.26 -9.12
N TRP A 22 4.07 8.54 -8.37
CA TRP A 22 3.93 7.09 -8.23
C TRP A 22 2.61 6.71 -7.55
N LYS A 23 2.16 7.47 -6.55
CA LYS A 23 0.86 7.26 -5.89
C LYS A 23 -0.29 7.49 -6.87
N GLN A 24 -0.22 8.53 -7.69
CA GLN A 24 -1.21 8.78 -8.74
C GLN A 24 -1.26 7.64 -9.76
N VAL A 25 -0.11 7.14 -10.22
CA VAL A 25 -0.05 5.98 -11.13
C VAL A 25 -0.71 4.76 -10.50
N ILE A 26 -0.43 4.48 -9.23
CA ILE A 26 -1.05 3.38 -8.48
C ILE A 26 -2.56 3.57 -8.34
N THR A 27 -3.01 4.75 -7.92
CA THR A 27 -4.43 5.09 -7.79
C THR A 27 -5.16 5.01 -9.13
N THR A 28 -4.57 5.48 -10.23
CA THR A 28 -5.17 5.38 -11.57
C THR A 28 -5.24 3.93 -12.06
N LYS A 29 -4.20 3.14 -11.79
CA LYS A 29 -4.12 1.73 -12.26
C LYS A 29 -5.01 0.77 -11.48
N TYR A 30 -5.11 0.97 -10.16
CA TYR A 30 -5.77 0.03 -9.26
C TYR A 30 -7.04 0.60 -8.61
N GLY A 31 -7.30 1.90 -8.76
CA GLY A 31 -8.33 2.60 -8.00
C GLY A 31 -7.92 2.88 -6.55
N GLN A 32 -8.67 3.74 -5.88
CA GLN A 32 -8.49 4.07 -4.45
C GLN A 32 -9.81 3.79 -3.70
N GLU A 33 -9.71 3.25 -2.49
CA GLU A 33 -10.86 3.06 -1.60
C GLU A 33 -11.31 4.40 -1.01
N ASP A 34 -12.55 4.47 -0.51
CA ASP A 34 -13.25 5.71 -0.17
C ASP A 34 -12.52 6.57 0.87
N LEU A 35 -11.73 5.94 1.74
CA LEU A 35 -10.98 6.63 2.79
C LEU A 35 -9.55 7.02 2.37
N GLY A 36 -9.16 6.72 1.14
CA GLY A 36 -7.93 7.22 0.54
C GLY A 36 -6.61 6.62 1.04
N TRP A 37 -6.65 5.73 2.03
CA TRP A 37 -5.48 5.09 2.63
C TRP A 37 -5.13 3.73 2.01
N ARG A 38 -6.00 3.17 1.16
CA ARG A 38 -5.79 1.89 0.45
C ARG A 38 -6.23 2.00 -1.00
N SER A 39 -5.49 1.34 -1.91
CA SER A 39 -5.93 1.15 -3.29
C SER A 39 -6.94 0.00 -3.38
N LYS A 40 -7.92 0.05 -4.30
CA LYS A 40 -8.88 -1.05 -4.47
C LYS A 40 -8.14 -2.36 -4.81
N LYS A 41 -8.72 -3.49 -4.40
CA LYS A 41 -8.18 -4.81 -4.73
C LYS A 41 -8.02 -4.94 -6.25
N ALA A 42 -6.83 -5.30 -6.69
CA ALA A 42 -6.52 -5.50 -8.11
C ALA A 42 -7.30 -6.72 -8.65
N ASN A 43 -8.44 -6.47 -9.28
CA ASN A 43 -9.35 -7.51 -9.82
C ASN A 43 -8.97 -8.02 -11.22
N GLY A 44 -7.76 -7.70 -11.73
CA GLY A 44 -7.29 -8.20 -13.02
C GLY A 44 -6.60 -9.57 -12.91
N GLU A 45 -6.93 -10.47 -13.85
CA GLU A 45 -6.32 -11.81 -14.00
C GLU A 45 -4.92 -11.77 -14.62
N VAL A 46 -4.51 -10.67 -15.27
CA VAL A 46 -3.25 -10.59 -16.00
C VAL A 46 -2.42 -9.39 -15.56
N GLY A 47 -1.27 -9.66 -14.96
CA GLY A 47 -0.30 -8.65 -14.50
C GLY A 47 -0.03 -8.71 -13.00
N VAL A 48 0.79 -9.67 -12.60
CA VAL A 48 1.30 -9.90 -11.24
C VAL A 48 2.24 -8.75 -10.84
N GLY A 49 1.68 -7.60 -10.46
CA GLY A 49 2.47 -6.43 -10.05
C GLY A 49 2.91 -6.54 -8.59
N VAL A 50 4.14 -6.10 -8.30
CA VAL A 50 4.70 -5.93 -6.93
C VAL A 50 3.69 -5.29 -5.97
N TRP A 51 2.87 -4.35 -6.47
CA TRP A 51 1.81 -3.71 -5.70
C TRP A 51 0.74 -4.67 -5.17
N LYS A 52 0.35 -5.70 -5.93
CA LYS A 52 -0.64 -6.69 -5.50
C LYS A 52 -0.13 -7.52 -4.31
N GLU A 53 1.17 -7.84 -4.30
CA GLU A 53 1.81 -8.54 -3.18
C GLU A 53 1.99 -7.63 -1.96
N ILE A 54 2.31 -6.35 -2.17
CA ILE A 54 2.35 -5.35 -1.09
C ILE A 54 0.97 -5.24 -0.41
N LEU A 55 -0.12 -5.20 -1.19
CA LEU A 55 -1.49 -5.08 -0.65
C LEU A 55 -1.96 -6.30 0.15
N LYS A 56 -1.41 -7.50 -0.09
CA LYS A 56 -1.73 -8.70 0.71
C LYS A 56 -1.22 -8.58 2.14
N GLU A 57 -0.08 -7.92 2.32
CA GLU A 57 0.56 -7.70 3.61
C GLU A 57 0.07 -6.40 4.27
N PHE A 58 -0.94 -5.73 3.70
CA PHE A 58 -1.42 -4.43 4.17
C PHE A 58 -1.97 -4.48 5.58
N ASP A 59 -2.85 -5.44 5.85
CA ASP A 59 -3.52 -5.54 7.16
C ASP A 59 -2.48 -5.88 8.25
N TRP A 60 -1.58 -6.83 7.98
CA TRP A 60 -0.45 -7.13 8.88
C TRP A 60 0.45 -5.90 9.10
N CYS A 61 0.84 -5.19 8.04
CA CYS A 61 1.67 -4.00 8.19
C CYS A 61 0.93 -2.92 8.98
N TRP A 62 -0.35 -2.68 8.75
CA TRP A 62 -1.14 -1.67 9.46
C TRP A 62 -1.19 -1.94 10.96
N ASP A 63 -1.52 -3.17 11.34
CA ASP A 63 -1.56 -3.60 12.75
C ASP A 63 -0.18 -3.48 13.43
N ASN A 64 0.91 -3.68 12.66
CA ASN A 64 2.28 -3.56 13.15
C ASN A 64 2.90 -2.17 12.96
N MET A 65 2.25 -1.24 12.24
CA MET A 65 2.72 0.13 12.02
C MET A 65 2.27 1.08 13.12
N VAL A 66 1.29 0.70 13.94
CA VAL A 66 0.95 1.41 15.19
C VAL A 66 2.15 1.49 16.13
N PHE A 67 3.12 0.58 16.02
CA PHE A 67 4.38 0.63 16.78
C PHE A 67 5.34 1.75 16.34
N LEU A 68 5.14 2.40 15.19
CA LEU A 68 5.91 3.59 14.78
C LEU A 68 5.33 4.91 15.34
N GLN A 69 4.24 4.83 16.12
CA GLN A 69 3.70 5.93 16.95
C GLN A 69 4.06 5.80 18.44
N SER A 70 5.11 5.04 18.80
CA SER A 70 5.70 5.25 20.12
C SER A 70 6.48 6.58 20.08
N PRO A 71 6.22 7.52 21.02
CA PRO A 71 6.80 8.87 21.02
C PRO A 71 8.34 8.87 21.11
#